data_AF-W1XKE5-F1
#
_entry.id   AF-W1XKE5-F1
#
_cell.length_a   1.000
_cell.length_b   1.000
_cell.length_c   1.000
_cell.angle_alpha   90.00
_cell.angle_beta   90.00
_cell.angle_gamma   90.00
#
_symmetry.space_group_name_H-M   'P 1'
#
loop_
_entity.id
_entity.type
_entity.pdbx_description
1 polymer ?
#
loop_
_entity_poly.entity_id
_entity_poly.type
_entity_poly.pdbx_seq_one_letter_code
_entity_poly.pdbx_strand_id
1 'polypeptide(L)'
;GWTGNILRVNLTTGNIILEDSSKFKSFVGGMGFGYKIMYDEVPPGTKPFDEANKLVFATGPLTGSGAPCSSRVNITSLSTFTKGNLVVDAHMGGFFA
;
A
#
# COMPACT_ATOMS: atom_id res chain seq x y z
N GLY A 1 -1.30 17.04 -0.15
CA GLY A 1 -2.66 16.47 -0.11
C GLY A 1 -2.67 15.13 -0.85
N TRP A 2 -3.82 14.57 -1.18
CA TRP A 2 -3.89 13.36 -2.02
C TRP A 2 -3.83 13.72 -3.50
N THR A 3 -3.06 12.95 -4.28
CA THR A 3 -3.07 13.02 -5.75
C THR A 3 -4.37 12.49 -6.36
N GLY A 4 -5.18 11.78 -5.58
CA GLY A 4 -6.49 11.28 -5.97
C GLY A 4 -6.48 9.95 -6.74
N ASN A 5 -5.31 9.35 -6.97
CA ASN A 5 -5.20 8.14 -7.78
C ASN A 5 -4.38 7.03 -7.10
N ILE A 6 -4.71 5.79 -7.42
CA ILE A 6 -3.94 4.58 -7.11
C ILE A 6 -3.64 3.87 -8.44
N LEU A 7 -2.38 3.55 -8.69
CA LEU A 7 -1.99 2.71 -9.81
C LEU A 7 -2.13 1.24 -9.40
N ARG A 8 -2.94 0.47 -10.13
CA ARG A 8 -3.07 -0.99 -9.95
C ARG A 8 -2.32 -1.69 -11.06
N VAL A 9 -1.39 -2.56 -10.68
CA VAL A 9 -0.56 -3.33 -11.59
C VAL A 9 -0.77 -4.81 -11.29
N ASN A 10 -1.19 -5.58 -12.28
CA ASN A 10 -1.25 -7.04 -12.20
C ASN A 10 -0.04 -7.62 -12.94
N LEU A 11 0.88 -8.24 -12.20
CA LEU A 11 2.13 -8.76 -12.77
C LEU A 11 1.95 -10.05 -13.59
N THR A 12 0.87 -10.81 -13.35
CA THR A 12 0.55 -12.03 -14.11
C THR A 12 0.09 -11.71 -15.53
N THR A 13 -0.74 -10.68 -15.67
CA THR A 13 -1.37 -10.30 -16.95
C THR A 13 -0.71 -9.11 -17.61
N GLY A 14 0.09 -8.33 -16.88
CA GLY A 14 0.66 -7.07 -17.34
C GLY A 14 -0.32 -5.90 -17.37
N ASN A 15 -1.57 -6.08 -16.89
CA ASN A 15 -2.58 -5.04 -16.89
C ASN A 15 -2.23 -3.92 -15.89
N ILE A 16 -2.39 -2.68 -16.35
CA ILE A 16 -2.16 -1.47 -15.57
C ILE A 16 -3.40 -0.59 -15.68
N ILE A 17 -4.00 -0.25 -14.54
CA ILE A 17 -5.16 0.65 -14.49
C ILE A 17 -4.94 1.74 -13.44
N LEU A 18 -5.52 2.91 -13.69
CA LEU A 18 -5.59 4.00 -12.74
C LEU A 18 -6.95 3.96 -12.04
N GLU A 19 -6.94 3.91 -10.73
CA GLU A 19 -8.14 3.87 -9.88
C GLU A 19 -8.24 5.15 -9.06
N ASP A 20 -9.45 5.70 -8.92
CA ASP A 20 -9.70 6.81 -8.02
C ASP A 20 -9.53 6.40 -6.54
N SER A 21 -8.80 7.22 -5.78
CA SER A 21 -8.45 6.92 -4.38
C SER A 21 -9.40 7.53 -3.35
N SER A 22 -10.47 8.20 -3.78
CA SER A 22 -11.38 8.93 -2.88
C SER A 22 -12.00 8.03 -1.82
N LYS A 23 -12.32 6.77 -2.16
CA LYS A 23 -12.89 5.79 -1.23
C LYS A 23 -11.96 5.43 -0.06
N PHE A 24 -10.66 5.71 -0.19
CA PHE A 24 -9.68 5.45 0.85
C PHE A 24 -9.35 6.68 1.69
N LYS A 25 -9.79 7.89 1.32
CA LYS A 25 -9.40 9.14 2.00
C LYS A 25 -9.65 9.15 3.51
N SER A 26 -10.69 8.47 3.99
CA SER A 26 -10.98 8.32 5.43
C SER A 26 -9.86 7.62 6.21
N PHE A 27 -8.99 6.88 5.52
CA PHE A 27 -7.83 6.19 6.08
C PHE A 27 -6.54 7.02 6.01
N VAL A 28 -6.65 8.32 5.70
CA VAL A 28 -5.56 9.32 5.71
C VAL A 28 -4.50 9.13 4.62
N GLY A 29 -3.98 7.93 4.38
CA GLY A 29 -2.89 7.66 3.43
C GLY A 29 -1.85 6.70 3.99
N GLY A 30 -0.79 6.45 3.22
CA GLY A 30 0.32 5.58 3.64
C GLY A 30 -0.17 4.23 4.16
N MET A 31 0.21 3.91 5.40
CA MET A 31 -0.19 2.69 6.10
C MET A 31 -1.71 2.47 6.06
N GLY A 32 -2.53 3.50 6.27
CA GLY A 32 -3.98 3.34 6.29
C GLY A 32 -4.56 2.85 4.97
N PHE A 33 -4.00 3.30 3.84
CA PHE A 33 -4.39 2.78 2.52
C PHE A 33 -3.91 1.34 2.34
N GLY A 34 -2.66 1.06 2.74
CA GLY A 34 -2.08 -0.29 2.73
C GLY A 34 -2.97 -1.31 3.44
N TYR A 35 -3.29 -1.07 4.71
CA TYR A 35 -4.13 -1.99 5.50
C TYR A 35 -5.54 -2.11 4.95
N LYS A 36 -6.16 -1.02 4.48
CA LYS A 36 -7.52 -1.09 3.93
C LYS A 36 -7.57 -1.94 2.66
N ILE A 37 -6.59 -1.79 1.76
CA ILE A 37 -6.46 -2.61 0.55
C ILE A 37 -6.24 -4.08 0.92
N MET A 38 -5.33 -4.37 1.86
CA MET A 38 -5.11 -5.74 2.32
C MET A 38 -6.38 -6.35 2.90
N TYR A 39 -7.09 -5.61 3.75
CA TYR A 39 -8.32 -6.08 4.40
C TYR A 39 -9.44 -6.37 3.40
N ASP A 40 -9.63 -5.52 2.39
CA ASP A 40 -10.71 -5.66 1.42
C ASP A 40 -10.42 -6.68 0.32
N GLU A 41 -9.14 -6.86 -0.05
CA GLU A 41 -8.79 -7.52 -1.31
C GLU A 41 -7.91 -8.77 -1.15
N VAL A 42 -7.38 -9.06 0.05
CA VAL A 42 -6.57 -10.26 0.32
C VAL A 42 -7.39 -11.26 1.15
N PRO A 43 -7.78 -12.41 0.59
CA PRO A 43 -8.61 -13.38 1.29
C PRO A 43 -7.96 -13.95 2.56
N PRO A 44 -8.77 -14.30 3.59
CA PRO A 44 -8.27 -15.04 4.73
C PRO A 44 -7.62 -16.37 4.30
N GLY A 45 -6.46 -16.68 4.88
CA GLY A 45 -5.71 -17.90 4.57
C GLY A 45 -4.74 -17.81 3.39
N THR A 46 -4.71 -16.67 2.67
CA THR A 46 -3.67 -16.39 1.67
C THR A 46 -2.28 -16.43 2.30
N LYS A 47 -1.33 -17.07 1.61
CA LYS A 47 0.07 -17.16 2.02
C LYS A 47 0.92 -16.08 1.32
N PRO A 48 2.10 -15.74 1.86
CA PRO A 48 2.92 -14.63 1.35
C PRO A 48 3.35 -14.75 -0.12
N PHE A 49 3.48 -15.97 -0.63
CA PHE A 49 3.90 -16.23 -2.01
C PHE A 49 2.74 -16.60 -2.95
N ASP A 50 1.50 -16.59 -2.45
CA ASP A 50 0.34 -16.82 -3.30
C ASP A 50 0.08 -15.59 -4.19
N GLU A 51 -0.42 -15.80 -5.40
CA GLU A 51 -0.76 -14.73 -6.35
C GLU A 51 -1.80 -13.74 -5.78
N ALA A 52 -2.64 -14.20 -4.86
CA ALA A 52 -3.64 -13.36 -4.19
C ALA A 52 -3.03 -12.36 -3.19
N ASN A 53 -1.77 -12.54 -2.77
CA ASN A 53 -1.10 -11.57 -1.92
C ASN A 53 -0.86 -10.25 -2.68
N LYS A 54 -0.91 -9.13 -1.98
CA LYS A 54 -0.69 -7.80 -2.54
C LYS A 54 0.53 -7.16 -1.90
N LEU A 55 1.24 -6.39 -2.70
CA LEU A 55 2.32 -5.51 -2.27
C LEU A 55 1.88 -4.08 -2.52
N VAL A 56 1.63 -3.33 -1.45
CA VAL A 56 1.06 -1.98 -1.53
C VAL A 56 2.12 -0.95 -1.17
N PHE A 57 2.48 -0.10 -2.13
CA PHE A 57 3.28 1.09 -1.90
C PHE A 57 2.34 2.28 -1.76
N ALA A 58 2.35 2.93 -0.59
CA ALA A 58 1.45 4.04 -0.30
C ALA A 58 2.20 5.19 0.37
N THR A 59 1.89 6.42 -0.04
CA THR A 59 2.44 7.65 0.54
C THR A 59 1.38 8.37 1.37
N GLY A 60 1.83 9.15 2.35
CA GLY A 60 0.95 10.00 3.15
C GLY A 60 0.60 11.31 2.44
N PRO A 61 -0.45 12.03 2.87
CA PRO A 61 -0.90 13.26 2.21
C PRO A 61 0.08 14.44 2.38
N LEU A 62 1.05 14.33 3.28
CA LEU A 62 2.11 15.31 3.46
C LEU A 62 3.35 15.01 2.61
N THR A 63 3.44 13.83 2.01
CA THR A 63 4.56 13.48 1.13
C THR A 63 4.62 14.45 -0.06
N GLY A 64 5.80 15.01 -0.33
CA GLY A 64 6.01 15.98 -1.42
C GLY A 64 5.47 17.40 -1.15
N SER A 65 4.96 17.70 0.05
CA SER A 65 4.37 19.01 0.37
C SER A 65 5.34 20.08 0.86
N GLY A 66 6.60 19.73 1.12
CA GLY A 66 7.57 20.61 1.80
C GLY A 66 7.47 20.60 3.33
N ALA A 67 6.50 19.88 3.91
CA ALA A 67 6.47 19.64 5.35
C ALA A 67 7.75 18.92 5.82
N PRO A 68 8.38 19.35 6.95
CA PRO A 68 9.60 18.74 7.43
C PRO A 68 9.47 17.22 7.62
N CYS A 69 10.50 16.48 7.23
CA CYS A 69 10.57 15.02 7.37
C CYS A 69 9.42 14.23 6.72
N SER A 70 8.71 14.82 5.75
CA SER A 70 7.56 14.21 5.07
C SER A 70 7.95 13.60 3.71
N SER A 71 8.88 12.64 3.70
CA SER A 71 9.31 11.93 2.48
C SER A 71 9.31 10.40 2.66
N ARG A 72 8.29 9.88 3.35
CA ARG A 72 8.15 8.46 3.66
C ARG A 72 7.21 7.76 2.69
N VAL A 73 7.58 6.55 2.29
CA VAL A 73 6.68 5.54 1.71
C VAL A 73 6.46 4.42 2.72
N ASN A 74 5.21 3.94 2.77
CA ASN A 74 4.83 2.73 3.48
C ASN A 74 4.68 1.59 2.47
N ILE A 75 5.17 0.41 2.83
CA ILE A 75 5.11 -0.81 2.03
C ILE A 75 4.39 -1.86 2.86
N THR A 76 3.17 -2.26 2.46
CA THR A 76 2.34 -3.24 3.19
C THR A 76 2.22 -4.55 2.40
N SER A 77 2.36 -5.70 3.06
CA SER A 77 2.11 -7.04 2.49
C SER A 77 1.96 -8.11 3.58
N LEU A 78 1.66 -9.36 3.21
CA LEU A 78 1.73 -10.49 4.13
C LEU A 78 3.19 -10.84 4.46
N SER A 79 3.47 -11.05 5.75
CA SER A 79 4.80 -11.39 6.23
C SER A 79 5.16 -12.86 5.98
N THR A 80 6.41 -13.11 5.63
CA THR A 80 7.01 -14.45 5.49
C THR A 80 7.56 -15.03 6.80
N PHE A 81 7.65 -14.22 7.86
CA PHE A 81 8.37 -14.58 9.09
C PHE A 81 7.50 -14.52 10.36
N THR A 82 6.34 -13.85 10.31
CA THR A 82 5.42 -13.82 11.46
C THR A 82 4.61 -15.11 11.55
N LYS A 83 4.21 -15.46 12.78
CA LYS A 83 3.28 -16.57 13.00
C LYS A 83 1.94 -16.25 12.34
N GLY A 84 1.52 -17.10 11.40
CA GLY A 84 0.24 -16.94 10.70
C GLY A 84 0.28 -15.97 9.52
N ASN A 85 1.46 -15.57 9.05
CA ASN A 85 1.65 -14.70 7.88
C ASN A 85 0.83 -13.40 7.96
N LEU A 86 0.88 -12.73 9.10
CA LEU A 86 0.09 -11.52 9.35
C LEU A 86 0.47 -10.40 8.38
N VAL A 87 -0.46 -9.46 8.19
CA VAL A 87 -0.17 -8.21 7.48
C VAL A 87 0.90 -7.45 8.26
N VAL A 88 1.94 -7.05 7.56
CA VAL A 88 3.02 -6.20 8.08
C VAL A 88 3.22 -5.03 7.16
N ASP A 89 3.80 -3.98 7.71
CA ASP A 89 4.18 -2.81 6.96
C ASP A 89 5.60 -2.36 7.30
N ALA A 90 6.25 -1.73 6.32
CA ALA A 90 7.61 -1.21 6.43
C ALA A 90 7.67 0.24 5.93
N HIS A 91 8.57 1.03 6.51
CA HIS A 91 8.70 2.45 6.20
C HIS A 91 10.07 2.76 5.62
N MET A 92 10.09 3.33 4.41
CA MET A 92 11.31 3.81 3.75
C MET A 92 11.27 5.34 3.63
N GLY A 93 12.39 5.99 3.93
CA GLY A 93 12.58 7.43 3.69
C GLY A 93 13.39 7.70 2.42
N GLY A 94 13.90 8.92 2.27
CA GLY A 94 14.71 9.32 1.11
C GLY A 94 13.88 10.07 0.06
N PHE A 95 14.12 9.79 -1.22
CA PHE A 95 13.56 10.51 -2.37
C PHE A 95 12.67 9.66 -3.30
N PHE A 96 12.33 8.44 -2.89
CA PHE A 96 11.43 7.58 -3.66
C PHE A 96 9.97 8.05 -3.64
N ALA A 97 9.57 8.66 -2.52
CA ALA A 97 8.18 9.00 -2.18
C ALA A 97 7.83 10.45 -2.52
#